data_AF-A0A2D4KQR4-F1
#
_entry.id   AF-A0A2D4KQR4-F1
#
_cell.length_a   1.000
_cell.length_b   1.000
_cell.length_c   1.000
_cell.angle_alpha   90.00
_cell.angle_beta   90.00
_cell.angle_gamma   90.00
#
_symmetry.space_group_name_H-M   'P 1'
#
loop_
_entity.id
_entity.type
_entity.pdbx_description
1 polymer ?
#
loop_
_entity_poly.entity_id
_entity_poly.type
_entity_poly.pdbx_seq_one_letter_code
_entity_poly.pdbx_strand_id
1 'polypeptide(L)'
;HYKKYVQADAPTNKTLAGLVSQLLQFQEDAFGKHVANPAFTKFPAKCFLDFKAGGTLCYILGAAYKYKNEQGWRRFDLQNPSRMDRNVEMFMNIEKTLVQNNCLSRPSIYLIPDI
;
A
#
# COMPACT_ATOMS: atom_id res chain seq x y z
N HIS A 1 -11.76 -12.42 -2.98
CA HIS A 1 -10.62 -12.73 -2.10
C HIS A 1 -10.62 -11.96 -0.77
N TYR A 2 -10.92 -10.65 -0.74
CA TYR A 2 -10.79 -9.83 0.49
C TYR A 2 -12.04 -9.65 1.34
N LYS A 3 -13.24 -10.04 0.85
CA LYS A 3 -14.52 -9.82 1.54
C LYS A 3 -14.54 -10.31 3.00
N LYS A 4 -13.87 -11.43 3.29
CA LYS A 4 -13.78 -12.00 4.65
C LYS A 4 -13.11 -11.08 5.68
N TYR A 5 -12.21 -10.19 5.24
CA TYR A 5 -11.48 -9.28 6.15
C TYR A 5 -12.24 -7.99 6.46
N VAL A 6 -13.34 -7.74 5.74
CA VAL A 6 -14.16 -6.52 5.88
C VAL A 6 -15.59 -6.81 6.32
N GLN A 7 -15.93 -8.08 6.60
CA GLN A 7 -17.30 -8.48 6.89
C GLN A 7 -17.82 -7.89 8.20
N ALA A 8 -16.97 -7.76 9.22
CA ALA A 8 -17.33 -7.19 10.51
C ALA A 8 -17.46 -5.65 10.47
N ASP A 9 -16.82 -5.00 9.50
CA ASP A 9 -16.82 -3.54 9.34
C ASP A 9 -16.69 -3.21 7.85
N ALA A 10 -17.83 -3.24 7.16
CA ALA A 10 -17.88 -3.10 5.71
C ALA A 10 -17.52 -1.66 5.31
N PRO A 11 -16.49 -1.45 4.49
CA PRO A 11 -16.07 -0.11 4.13
C PRO A 11 -17.08 0.54 3.18
N THR A 12 -17.28 1.84 3.35
CA THR A 12 -18.04 2.68 2.43
C THR A 12 -17.12 3.29 1.39
N ASN A 13 -17.67 3.80 0.29
CA ASN A 13 -16.92 4.62 -0.67
C ASN A 13 -16.13 5.76 0.01
N LYS A 14 -16.74 6.43 1.00
CA LYS A 14 -16.12 7.51 1.77
C LYS A 14 -14.93 7.03 2.58
N THR A 15 -15.06 5.90 3.29
CA THR A 15 -13.96 5.37 4.11
C THR A 15 -12.83 4.81 3.26
N LEU A 16 -13.13 4.21 2.10
CA LEU A 16 -12.11 3.79 1.14
C LEU A 16 -11.34 4.99 0.58
N ALA A 17 -12.03 6.03 0.12
CA ALA A 17 -11.38 7.25 -0.36
C ALA A 17 -10.48 7.88 0.71
N GLY A 18 -10.96 7.98 1.95
CA GLY A 18 -10.17 8.48 3.07
C GLY A 18 -8.92 7.64 3.34
N LEU A 19 -9.03 6.31 3.29
CA LEU A 19 -7.88 5.42 3.44
C LEU A 19 -6.86 5.61 2.31
N VAL A 20 -7.30 5.74 1.06
CA VAL A 20 -6.41 6.03 -0.09
C VAL A 20 -5.62 7.31 0.15
N SER A 21 -6.29 8.39 0.59
CA SER A 21 -5.61 9.64 0.92
C SER A 21 -4.59 9.47 2.04
N GLN A 22 -4.91 8.73 3.10
CA GLN A 22 -3.97 8.48 4.19
C GLN A 22 -2.77 7.63 3.75
N LEU A 23 -2.96 6.63 2.89
CA LEU A 23 -1.89 5.81 2.33
C LEU A 23 -0.96 6.65 1.45
N LEU A 24 -1.52 7.49 0.57
CA LEU A 24 -0.74 8.40 -0.26
C LEU A 24 0.08 9.37 0.60
N GLN A 25 -0.53 9.97 1.62
CA GLN A 25 0.15 10.88 2.53
C GLN A 25 1.28 10.18 3.29
N PHE A 26 1.00 9.03 3.90
CA PHE A 26 2.02 8.25 4.62
C PHE A 26 3.20 7.89 3.72
N GLN A 27 2.92 7.48 2.48
CA GLN A 27 3.96 7.17 1.51
C GLN A 27 4.84 8.39 1.22
N GLU A 28 4.28 9.59 1.08
CA GLU A 28 5.09 10.80 0.88
C GLU A 28 5.92 11.13 2.12
N ASP A 29 5.36 11.02 3.32
CA ASP A 29 6.03 11.37 4.56
C ASP A 29 7.12 10.37 4.96
N ALA A 30 6.90 9.07 4.70
CA ALA A 30 7.82 8.00 5.11
C ALA A 30 8.84 7.63 4.02
N PHE A 31 8.48 7.77 2.74
CA PHE A 31 9.25 7.26 1.60
C PHE A 31 9.54 8.34 0.53
N GLY A 32 9.10 9.58 0.75
CA GLY A 32 9.24 10.67 -0.20
C GLY A 32 10.67 11.19 -0.33
N LYS A 33 10.88 12.03 -1.35
CA LYS A 33 12.19 12.59 -1.71
C LYS A 33 12.88 13.43 -0.62
N HIS A 34 12.13 13.87 0.39
CA HIS A 34 12.62 14.67 1.51
C HIS A 34 13.11 13.80 2.67
N VAL A 35 12.88 12.49 2.62
CA VAL A 35 13.34 11.53 3.62
C VAL A 35 14.76 11.11 3.28
N ALA A 36 15.70 11.35 4.19
CA ALA A 36 17.13 11.11 3.95
C ALA A 36 17.48 9.61 3.76
N ASN A 37 16.73 8.72 4.43
CA ASN A 37 16.91 7.27 4.31
C ASN A 37 15.54 6.56 4.32
N PRO A 38 14.83 6.56 3.18
CA PRO A 38 13.49 6.00 3.12
C PRO A 38 13.54 4.47 3.28
N ALA A 39 12.71 3.93 4.18
CA ALA A 39 12.67 2.49 4.45
C ALA A 39 12.06 1.65 3.31
N PHE A 40 11.46 2.30 2.31
CA PHE A 40 10.73 1.66 1.22
C PHE A 40 10.67 2.58 0.00
N THR A 41 10.52 2.02 -1.21
CA THR A 41 10.32 2.80 -2.44
C THR A 41 8.84 3.07 -2.64
N LYS A 42 8.47 4.33 -2.94
CA LYS A 42 7.08 4.69 -3.23
C LYS A 42 6.47 3.83 -4.34
N PHE A 43 5.20 3.47 -4.19
CA PHE A 43 4.42 2.94 -5.28
C PHE A 43 4.20 4.01 -6.36
N PRO A 44 4.20 3.63 -7.65
CA PRO A 44 3.79 4.52 -8.72
C PRO A 44 2.39 5.08 -8.49
N ALA A 45 2.18 6.38 -8.72
CA ALA A 45 0.88 7.03 -8.53
C ALA A 45 -0.26 6.35 -9.31
N LYS A 46 0.05 5.80 -10.49
CA LYS A 46 -0.90 5.01 -11.31
C LYS A 46 -1.51 3.82 -10.57
N CYS A 47 -0.80 3.24 -9.58
CA CYS A 47 -1.31 2.14 -8.78
C CYS A 47 -2.50 2.55 -7.90
N PHE A 48 -2.61 3.83 -7.55
CA PHE A 48 -3.75 4.37 -6.79
C PHE A 48 -4.89 4.87 -7.69
N LEU A 49 -4.71 4.86 -9.01
CA LEU A 49 -5.66 5.39 -10.01
C LEU A 49 -6.27 4.30 -10.91
N ASP A 50 -5.99 3.03 -10.65
CA ASP A 50 -6.58 1.91 -11.37
C ASP A 50 -7.87 1.42 -10.68
N PHE A 51 -8.99 2.07 -11.03
CA PHE A 51 -10.31 1.80 -10.45
C PHE A 51 -11.03 0.59 -11.06
N LYS A 52 -10.38 -0.17 -11.95
CA LYS A 52 -10.98 -1.36 -12.57
C LYS A 52 -11.27 -2.43 -11.51
N ALA A 53 -12.27 -3.27 -11.78
CA ALA A 53 -12.51 -4.45 -10.97
C ALA A 53 -11.28 -5.36 -11.01
N GLY A 54 -10.70 -5.67 -9.85
CA GLY A 54 -9.43 -6.41 -9.76
C GLY A 54 -8.20 -5.60 -10.22
N GLY A 55 -8.32 -4.28 -10.35
CA GLY A 55 -7.20 -3.39 -10.60
C GLY A 55 -6.29 -3.21 -9.38
N THR A 56 -5.17 -2.53 -9.59
CA THR A 56 -4.13 -2.35 -8.56
C THR A 56 -4.64 -1.70 -7.28
N LEU A 57 -5.55 -0.71 -7.38
CA LEU A 57 -6.16 -0.06 -6.21
C LEU A 57 -6.96 -1.06 -5.33
N CYS A 58 -7.66 -2.00 -5.97
CA CYS A 58 -8.41 -3.05 -5.26
C CYS A 58 -7.47 -3.96 -4.47
N TYR A 59 -6.30 -4.30 -5.03
CA TYR A 59 -5.27 -5.08 -4.35
C TYR A 59 -4.61 -4.30 -3.20
N ILE A 60 -4.33 -3.00 -3.37
CA ILE A 60 -3.81 -2.13 -2.30
C ILE A 60 -4.76 -2.14 -1.10
N LEU A 61 -6.03 -1.79 -1.33
CA LEU A 61 -7.03 -1.74 -0.27
C LEU A 61 -7.26 -3.12 0.35
N GLY A 62 -7.38 -4.15 -0.48
CA GLY A 62 -7.57 -5.53 -0.03
C GLY A 62 -6.44 -6.02 0.86
N ALA A 63 -5.19 -5.76 0.48
CA ALA A 63 -4.02 -6.13 1.28
C ALA A 63 -3.93 -5.30 2.58
N ALA A 64 -4.25 -4.01 2.55
CA ALA A 64 -4.29 -3.18 3.75
C ALA A 64 -5.33 -3.68 4.77
N TYR A 65 -6.55 -4.00 4.32
CA TYR A 65 -7.60 -4.56 5.19
C TYR A 65 -7.26 -5.97 5.69
N LYS A 66 -6.63 -6.80 4.84
CA LYS A 66 -6.12 -8.10 5.26
C LYS A 66 -5.09 -7.95 6.40
N TYR A 67 -4.08 -7.10 6.22
CA TYR A 67 -3.06 -6.85 7.23
C TYR A 67 -3.65 -6.25 8.51
N LYS A 68 -4.56 -5.26 8.40
CA LYS A 68 -5.32 -4.71 9.54
C LYS A 68 -6.01 -5.81 10.35
N ASN A 69 -6.66 -6.77 9.67
CA ASN A 69 -7.36 -7.87 10.29
C ASN A 69 -6.38 -8.84 10.98
N GLU A 70 -5.32 -9.26 10.29
CA GLU A 70 -4.29 -10.18 10.81
C GLU A 70 -3.56 -9.60 12.03
N GLN A 71 -3.34 -8.28 12.06
CA GLN A 71 -2.69 -7.58 13.17
C GLN A 71 -3.66 -7.15 14.29
N GLY A 72 -4.95 -7.46 14.18
CA GLY A 72 -5.96 -7.11 15.19
C GLY A 72 -6.20 -5.60 15.35
N TRP A 73 -5.98 -4.80 14.31
CA TRP A 73 -6.14 -3.35 14.38
C TRP A 73 -7.61 -2.94 14.36
N ARG A 74 -8.01 -2.13 15.35
CA ARG A 74 -9.35 -1.53 15.38
C ARG A 74 -9.56 -0.57 14.21
N ARG A 75 -8.59 0.30 13.93
CA ARG A 75 -8.62 1.31 12.84
C ARG A 75 -7.24 1.47 12.21
N PHE A 76 -7.20 2.02 11.00
CA PHE A 76 -5.96 2.55 10.43
C PHE A 76 -5.58 3.84 11.18
N ASP A 77 -4.30 3.98 11.49
CA ASP A 77 -3.76 5.12 12.21
C ASP A 77 -2.34 5.40 11.67
N LEU A 78 -2.31 5.95 10.46
CA LEU A 78 -1.10 6.12 9.66
C LEU A 78 -0.26 7.33 10.10
N GLN A 79 -0.82 8.26 10.86
CA GLN A 79 -0.11 9.44 11.37
C GLN A 79 0.55 9.22 12.73
N ASN A 80 0.24 8.12 13.42
CA ASN A 80 0.77 7.82 14.73
C ASN A 80 2.22 7.30 14.64
N PRO A 81 3.23 8.04 15.14
CA PRO A 81 4.64 7.65 15.00
C PRO A 81 4.95 6.32 15.69
N SER A 82 4.24 5.97 16.77
CA SER A 82 4.42 4.69 17.48
C SER A 82 4.00 3.48 16.64
N ARG A 83 3.33 3.70 15.49
CA ARG A 83 2.94 2.65 14.55
C ARG A 83 3.79 2.62 13.29
N MET A 84 4.83 3.46 13.19
CA MET A 84 5.62 3.65 11.97
C MET A 84 6.10 2.33 11.38
N ASP A 85 6.81 1.50 12.14
CA ASP A 85 7.35 0.23 11.65
C ASP A 85 6.27 -0.71 11.13
N ARG A 86 5.15 -0.81 11.84
CA ARG A 86 4.03 -1.67 11.41
C ARG A 86 3.31 -1.11 10.18
N ASN A 87 3.25 0.21 10.04
CA ASN A 87 2.72 0.85 8.85
C ASN A 87 3.65 0.61 7.65
N VAL A 88 4.97 0.67 7.83
CA VAL A 88 5.95 0.30 6.80
C VAL A 88 5.80 -1.18 6.40
N GLU A 89 5.67 -2.08 7.37
CA GLU A 89 5.45 -3.51 7.10
C GLU A 89 4.15 -3.77 6.32
N MET A 90 3.08 -3.01 6.60
CA MET A 90 1.85 -3.06 5.82
C MET A 90 2.12 -2.71 4.34
N PHE A 91 2.93 -1.69 4.06
CA PHE A 91 3.33 -1.32 2.69
C PHE A 91 4.14 -2.43 2.01
N MET A 92 5.06 -3.09 2.73
CA MET A 92 5.79 -4.24 2.19
C MET A 92 4.84 -5.40 1.81
N ASN A 93 3.80 -5.65 2.61
CA ASN A 93 2.78 -6.66 2.31
C ASN A 93 1.91 -6.28 1.10
N ILE A 94 1.60 -4.99 0.95
CA ILE A 94 0.91 -4.46 -0.24
C ILE A 94 1.80 -4.68 -1.47
N GLU A 95 3.08 -4.32 -1.43
CA GLU A 95 4.03 -4.53 -2.54
C GLU A 95 4.07 -6.00 -2.98
N LYS A 96 4.25 -6.90 -2.02
CA LYS A 96 4.28 -8.34 -2.27
C LYS A 96 3.01 -8.80 -2.99
N THR A 97 1.85 -8.30 -2.56
CA THR A 97 0.57 -8.61 -3.20
C THR A 97 0.52 -8.05 -4.63
N LEU A 98 0.99 -6.83 -4.86
CA LEU A 98 1.00 -6.22 -6.20
C LEU A 98 1.92 -6.96 -7.16
N VAL A 99 3.11 -7.38 -6.71
CA VAL A 99 4.04 -8.19 -7.52
C VAL A 99 3.42 -9.54 -7.87
N GLN A 100 2.84 -10.25 -6.89
CA GLN A 100 2.21 -11.54 -7.10
C GLN A 100 1.02 -11.49 -8.08
N ASN A 101 0.35 -10.34 -8.20
CA ASN A 101 -0.79 -10.15 -9.09
C ASN A 101 -0.42 -9.39 -10.38
N ASN A 102 0.88 -9.29 -10.71
CA ASN A 102 1.39 -8.56 -11.90
C ASN A 102 0.91 -7.10 -12.00
N CYS A 103 0.61 -6.51 -10.85
CA CYS A 103 0.16 -5.13 -10.68
C CYS A 103 1.33 -4.15 -10.45
N LEU A 104 2.51 -4.70 -10.14
CA LEU A 104 3.77 -3.97 -10.00
C LEU A 104 4.90 -4.83 -10.55
N SER A 105 5.63 -4.32 -11.54
CA SER A 105 6.85 -4.95 -12.06
C SER A 105 8.07 -4.16 -11.59
N ARG A 106 9.15 -4.89 -11.28
CA ARG A 106 10.46 -4.27 -11.05
C ARG A 106 11.01 -3.84 -12.42
N PRO A 107 11.48 -2.59 -12.59
CA PRO A 107 12.08 -2.17 -13.84
C PRO A 107 13.34 -3.00 -14.13
N SER A 108 13.46 -3.50 -15.36
CA SER A 108 14.70 -4.14 -15.83
C SER A 108 15.65 -3.06 -16.31
N ILE A 109 16.83 -2.97 -15.70
CA ILE A 109 17.91 -2.09 -16.14
C ILE A 109 18.93 -2.94 -16.88
N TYR A 110 19.23 -2.57 -18.12
CA TYR A 110 20.29 -3.19 -18.91
C TYR A 110 21.52 -2.29 -18.83
N LEU A 111 22.64 -2.84 -18.36
CA LEU A 111 23.93 -2.16 -18.39
C LEU A 111 24.66 -2.56 -19.67
N ILE A 112 25.31 -1.59 -20.31
CA ILE A 112 26.20 -1.86 -21.43
C ILE A 112 27.43 -2.57 -20.85
N PRO A 113 27.90 -3.69 -21.44
CA PRO A 113 29.02 -4.47 -20.90
C PRO A 113 30.32 -3.68 -20.69
N ASP A 114 30.49 -2.56 -21.39
CA ASP A 114 31.73 -1.77 -21.43
C ASP A 114 31.72 -0.54 -20.51
N ILE A 115 31.05 -0.61 -19.35
CA ILE A 115 31.18 0.38 -18.26
C ILE A 115 32.35 0.00 -17.34
#